data_AF-A0A1M3QWH9-F1
#
_entry.id   AF-A0A1M3QWH9-F1
#
_cell.length_a   1.000
_cell.length_b   1.000
_cell.length_c   1.000
_cell.angle_alpha   90.00
_cell.angle_beta   90.00
_cell.angle_gamma   90.00
#
_symmetry.space_group_name_H-M   'P 1'
#
loop_
_entity.id
_entity.type
_entity.pdbx_description
1 polymer ?
#
loop_
_entity_poly.entity_id
_entity_poly.type
_entity_poly.pdbx_seq_one_letter_code
_entity_poly.pdbx_strand_id
1 'polypeptide(L)'
;MKILRTILHPWVIISLFFIILITGESIGGVYLFYLLLGIPHGLTHSILGFTGVILLLMGYYKINNKKLLRKTLLILGTICMCLSLYYFFHNDRQSYNHGSFKTAAFWTTFLLFVISALIFIVIDNPKREHNT
;
A
#
# COMPACT_ATOMS: atom_id res chain seq x y z
N MET A 1 -18.64 -6.90 14.53
CA MET A 1 -17.16 -7.06 14.57
C MET A 1 -16.51 -7.68 13.32
N LYS A 2 -17.26 -8.22 12.34
CA LYS A 2 -16.69 -8.79 11.10
C LYS A 2 -16.19 -7.71 10.11
N ILE A 3 -16.95 -6.63 9.95
CA ILE A 3 -16.64 -5.52 9.03
C ILE A 3 -15.30 -4.84 9.37
N LEU A 4 -15.05 -4.56 10.66
CA LEU A 4 -13.78 -3.99 11.10
C LEU A 4 -12.59 -4.91 10.78
N ARG A 5 -12.78 -6.23 10.90
CA ARG A 5 -11.73 -7.22 10.62
C ARG A 5 -11.39 -7.30 9.13
N THR A 6 -12.39 -7.12 8.26
CA THR A 6 -12.20 -7.08 6.80
C THR A 6 -11.51 -5.79 6.36
N ILE A 7 -11.91 -4.64 6.95
CA ILE A 7 -11.27 -3.34 6.67
C ILE A 7 -9.82 -3.31 7.18
N LEU A 8 -9.54 -3.99 8.29
CA LEU A 8 -8.21 -4.09 8.89
C LEU A 8 -7.36 -5.24 8.33
N HIS A 9 -7.66 -5.71 7.12
CA HIS A 9 -6.85 -6.72 6.47
C HIS A 9 -5.73 -6.04 5.66
N PRO A 10 -4.46 -6.50 5.73
CA PRO A 10 -3.35 -5.89 4.97
C PRO A 10 -3.62 -5.80 3.47
N TRP A 11 -4.40 -6.75 2.92
CA TRP A 11 -4.87 -6.74 1.53
C TRP A 11 -5.65 -5.47 1.16
N VAL A 12 -6.40 -4.86 2.07
CA VAL A 12 -7.12 -3.60 1.78
C VAL A 12 -6.14 -2.48 1.49
N ILE A 13 -5.07 -2.34 2.29
CA ILE A 13 -4.02 -1.33 2.09
C ILE A 13 -3.26 -1.59 0.79
N ILE A 14 -2.93 -2.85 0.52
CA ILE A 14 -2.25 -3.28 -0.70
C ILE A 14 -3.10 -2.98 -1.93
N SER A 15 -4.40 -3.32 -1.90
CA SER A 15 -5.34 -3.01 -2.98
C SER A 15 -5.47 -1.52 -3.21
N LEU A 16 -5.64 -0.71 -2.15
CA LEU A 16 -5.73 0.75 -2.27
C LEU A 16 -4.46 1.35 -2.88
N PHE A 17 -3.29 0.88 -2.46
CA PHE A 17 -2.01 1.28 -3.06
C PHE A 17 -1.96 1.00 -4.57
N PHE A 18 -2.38 -0.20 -4.98
CA PHE A 18 -2.42 -0.54 -6.39
C PHE A 18 -3.49 0.25 -7.16
N ILE A 19 -4.65 0.56 -6.57
CA ILE A 19 -5.66 1.41 -7.20
C ILE A 19 -5.10 2.81 -7.46
N ILE A 20 -4.38 3.40 -6.49
CA ILE A 20 -3.75 4.71 -6.65
C ILE A 20 -2.78 4.72 -7.84
N LEU A 21 -2.01 3.65 -8.04
CA LEU A 21 -1.09 3.54 -9.19
C LEU A 21 -1.82 3.51 -10.54
N ILE A 22 -3.05 2.99 -10.58
CA ILE A 22 -3.84 2.84 -11.80
C ILE A 22 -4.74 4.03 -12.06
N THR A 23 -5.02 4.87 -11.06
CA THR A 23 -5.77 6.13 -11.28
C THR A 23 -5.05 7.17 -12.16
N GLY A 24 -3.88 6.83 -12.73
CA GLY A 24 -3.26 7.54 -13.86
C GLY A 24 -3.86 7.21 -15.22
N GLU A 25 -3.27 7.75 -16.29
CA GLU A 25 -3.89 7.79 -17.62
C GLU A 25 -4.21 6.42 -18.27
N SER A 26 -3.61 5.30 -17.83
CA SER A 26 -3.94 3.96 -18.37
C SER A 26 -5.05 3.26 -17.60
N ILE A 27 -6.10 2.91 -18.32
CA ILE A 27 -7.11 1.94 -17.90
C ILE A 27 -6.59 0.52 -18.19
N GLY A 28 -6.53 -0.34 -17.17
CA GLY A 28 -6.71 -1.80 -17.38
C GLY A 28 -5.50 -2.73 -17.42
N GLY A 29 -4.36 -2.38 -16.82
CA GLY A 29 -3.26 -3.35 -16.60
C GLY A 29 -3.47 -4.25 -15.37
N VAL A 30 -2.79 -5.40 -15.33
CA VAL A 30 -2.75 -6.25 -14.14
C VAL A 30 -1.97 -5.53 -13.02
N TYR A 31 -2.56 -5.37 -11.82
CA TYR A 31 -2.02 -4.57 -10.70
C TYR A 31 -0.53 -4.80 -10.38
N LEU A 32 -0.07 -6.05 -10.44
CA LEU A 32 1.33 -6.41 -10.17
C LEU A 32 2.28 -5.98 -11.30
N PHE A 33 1.78 -5.92 -12.53
CA PHE A 33 2.53 -5.41 -13.67
C PHE A 33 2.72 -3.90 -13.57
N TYR A 34 1.95 -3.13 -12.81
CA TYR A 34 2.25 -1.70 -12.60
C TYR A 34 3.53 -1.46 -11.78
N LEU A 35 3.86 -2.36 -10.86
CA LEU A 35 5.17 -2.33 -10.21
C LEU A 35 6.30 -2.64 -11.20
N LEU A 36 6.08 -3.53 -12.17
CA LEU A 36 7.07 -3.88 -13.21
C LEU A 36 7.12 -2.84 -14.35
N LEU A 37 5.99 -2.28 -14.75
CA LEU A 37 5.80 -1.14 -15.66
C LEU A 37 6.26 0.16 -15.01
N GLY A 38 6.58 0.17 -13.72
CA GLY A 38 7.32 1.22 -13.05
C GLY A 38 8.82 1.21 -13.37
N ILE A 39 9.38 0.17 -14.00
CA ILE A 39 10.80 0.13 -14.38
C ILE A 39 11.22 1.29 -15.31
N PRO A 40 10.44 1.68 -16.34
CA PRO A 40 10.69 2.88 -17.16
C PRO A 40 10.48 4.20 -16.38
N HIS A 41 9.58 4.22 -15.38
CA HIS A 41 9.23 5.40 -14.58
C HIS A 41 10.04 5.53 -13.27
N GLY A 42 10.89 4.54 -12.96
CA GLY A 42 11.80 4.54 -11.81
C GLY A 42 11.85 3.20 -11.08
N LEU A 43 12.95 2.47 -11.25
CA LEU A 43 13.27 1.24 -10.51
C LEU A 43 13.14 1.40 -8.98
N THR A 44 13.36 2.61 -8.45
CA THR A 44 13.17 2.97 -7.03
C THR A 44 11.72 2.79 -6.57
N HIS A 45 10.72 3.18 -7.39
CA HIS A 45 9.30 2.99 -7.07
C HIS A 45 8.98 1.51 -6.88
N SER A 46 9.40 0.68 -7.85
CA SER A 46 9.13 -0.76 -7.89
C SER A 46 9.73 -1.48 -6.67
N ILE A 47 11.00 -1.20 -6.36
CA ILE A 47 11.69 -1.81 -5.21
C ILE A 47 11.00 -1.41 -3.90
N LEU A 48 10.69 -0.13 -3.72
CA LEU A 48 10.03 0.36 -2.52
C LEU A 48 8.61 -0.21 -2.37
N GLY A 49 7.87 -0.31 -3.48
CA GLY A 49 6.51 -0.84 -3.49
C GLY A 49 6.49 -2.33 -3.11
N PHE A 50 7.34 -3.15 -3.75
CA PHE A 50 7.47 -4.56 -3.41
C PHE A 50 7.96 -4.78 -1.99
N THR A 51 9.00 -4.06 -1.57
CA THR A 51 9.52 -4.13 -0.20
C THR A 51 8.44 -3.77 0.80
N GLY A 52 7.66 -2.72 0.52
CA GLY A 52 6.53 -2.29 1.34
C GLY A 52 5.49 -3.37 1.52
N VAL A 53 5.03 -3.99 0.41
CA VAL A 53 4.06 -5.09 0.43
C VAL A 53 4.60 -6.29 1.23
N ILE A 54 5.85 -6.69 0.99
CA ILE A 54 6.48 -7.83 1.69
C ILE A 54 6.55 -7.58 3.20
N LEU A 55 7.01 -6.39 3.62
CA LEU A 55 7.10 -6.03 5.04
C LEU A 55 5.73 -6.05 5.73
N LEU A 56 4.71 -5.53 5.05
CA LEU A 56 3.34 -5.45 5.57
C LEU A 56 2.73 -6.86 5.73
N LEU A 57 2.94 -7.74 4.75
CA LEU A 57 2.52 -9.15 4.82
C LEU A 57 3.32 -9.94 5.87
N MET A 58 4.64 -9.74 5.95
CA MET A 58 5.49 -10.39 6.95
C MET A 58 5.11 -10.00 8.38
N GLY A 59 4.88 -8.71 8.63
CA GLY A 59 4.40 -8.23 9.92
C GLY A 59 3.06 -8.86 10.29
N TYR A 60 2.11 -8.91 9.35
CA TYR A 60 0.77 -9.43 9.64
C TYR A 60 0.70 -10.97 9.80
N TYR A 61 1.38 -11.72 8.93
CA TYR A 61 1.24 -13.18 8.88
C TYR A 61 2.30 -13.94 9.67
N LYS A 62 3.55 -13.45 9.70
CA LYS A 62 4.70 -14.23 10.20
C LYS A 62 5.10 -13.85 11.63
N ILE A 63 4.86 -12.61 12.05
CA ILE A 63 5.34 -12.12 13.35
C ILE A 63 4.16 -11.91 14.29
N ASN A 64 3.79 -12.94 15.06
CA ASN A 64 2.71 -12.81 16.06
C ASN A 64 3.24 -12.55 17.48
N ASN A 65 4.40 -13.13 17.83
CA ASN A 65 4.88 -13.18 19.22
C ASN A 65 5.69 -11.94 19.64
N LYS A 66 6.14 -11.12 18.67
CA LYS A 66 6.96 -9.93 18.92
C LYS A 66 6.21 -8.65 18.52
N LYS A 67 5.37 -8.14 19.43
CA LYS A 67 4.50 -6.98 19.19
C LYS A 67 5.23 -5.75 18.66
N LEU A 68 6.41 -5.43 19.21
CA LEU A 68 7.22 -4.29 18.76
C LEU A 68 7.73 -4.51 17.33
N LEU A 69 8.39 -5.65 17.07
CA LEU A 69 8.93 -5.98 15.75
C LEU A 69 7.83 -6.00 14.68
N ARG A 70 6.66 -6.57 15.00
CA ARG A 70 5.50 -6.53 14.11
C ARG A 70 5.12 -5.09 13.76
N LYS A 71 4.88 -4.25 14.77
CA LYS A 71 4.51 -2.83 14.54
C LYS A 71 5.55 -2.11 13.70
N THR A 72 6.84 -2.33 13.97
CA THR A 72 7.92 -1.76 13.18
C THR A 72 7.84 -2.20 11.71
N LEU A 73 7.61 -3.47 11.43
CA LEU A 73 7.45 -3.98 10.06
C LEU A 73 6.22 -3.38 9.35
N LEU A 74 5.10 -3.24 10.05
CA LEU A 74 3.87 -2.64 9.47
C LEU A 74 4.07 -1.15 9.14
N ILE A 75 4.70 -0.40 10.06
CA ILE A 75 5.03 1.02 9.87
C ILE A 75 6.03 1.17 8.71
N LEU A 76 7.11 0.39 8.72
CA LEU A 76 8.14 0.45 7.69
C LEU A 76 7.56 0.07 6.32
N GLY A 77 6.74 -0.97 6.26
CA GLY A 77 6.05 -1.38 5.03
C GLY A 77 5.16 -0.29 4.47
N THR A 78 4.38 0.37 5.33
CA THR A 78 3.51 1.50 4.97
C THR A 78 4.34 2.69 4.47
N ILE A 79 5.44 3.04 5.15
CA ILE A 79 6.35 4.13 4.73
C ILE A 79 6.96 3.82 3.37
N CYS A 80 7.42 2.59 3.13
CA CYS A 80 7.93 2.16 1.84
C CYS A 80 6.88 2.32 0.73
N MET A 81 5.62 1.96 0.99
CA MET A 81 4.53 2.16 0.02
C MET A 81 4.24 3.65 -0.23
N CYS A 82 4.28 4.50 0.80
CA CYS A 82 4.14 5.96 0.64
C CYS A 82 5.29 6.56 -0.19
N LEU A 83 6.54 6.18 0.11
CA LEU A 83 7.71 6.62 -0.65
C LEU A 83 7.65 6.12 -2.08
N SER A 84 7.21 4.88 -2.29
CA SER A 84 6.97 4.31 -3.60
C SER A 84 5.98 5.17 -4.40
N LEU A 85 4.84 5.56 -3.82
CA LEU A 85 3.89 6.49 -4.48
C LEU A 85 4.55 7.85 -4.76
N TYR A 86 5.25 8.43 -3.79
CA TYR A 86 5.95 9.70 -3.98
C TYR A 86 6.90 9.67 -5.19
N TYR A 87 7.76 8.66 -5.27
CA TYR A 87 8.68 8.52 -6.40
C TYR A 87 7.96 8.28 -7.72
N PHE A 88 6.86 7.52 -7.74
CA PHE A 88 6.06 7.29 -8.94
C PHE A 88 5.47 8.57 -9.51
N PHE A 89 4.86 9.40 -8.65
CA PHE A 89 4.24 10.66 -9.08
C PHE A 89 5.26 11.76 -9.34
N HIS A 90 6.39 11.78 -8.63
CA HIS A 90 7.40 12.83 -8.75
C HIS A 90 8.41 12.59 -9.88
N ASN A 91 8.76 11.33 -10.17
CA ASN A 91 9.70 10.98 -11.24
C ASN A 91 9.00 10.84 -12.61
N ASP A 92 7.88 11.53 -12.78
CA ASP A 92 7.06 11.50 -13.98
C ASP A 92 7.71 12.32 -15.12
N ARG A 93 8.61 11.65 -15.85
CA ARG A 93 9.36 12.25 -16.96
C ARG A 93 8.50 12.60 -18.19
N GLN A 94 7.27 12.10 -18.29
CA GLN A 94 6.41 12.27 -19.47
C GLN A 94 5.08 12.97 -19.16
N SER A 95 4.92 13.56 -17.97
CA SER A 95 3.67 14.19 -17.52
C SER A 95 2.46 13.24 -17.50
N TYR A 96 2.71 11.94 -17.50
CA TYR A 96 1.71 10.87 -17.52
C TYR A 96 0.83 10.86 -16.27
N ASN A 97 1.37 11.31 -15.14
CA ASN A 97 0.75 11.30 -13.83
C ASN A 97 0.15 12.67 -13.44
N HIS A 98 0.34 13.72 -14.24
CA HIS A 98 -0.22 15.05 -13.97
C HIS A 98 -1.77 15.06 -14.01
N GLY A 99 -2.37 14.22 -14.85
CA GLY A 99 -3.82 14.06 -14.94
C GLY A 99 -4.43 13.45 -13.68
N SER A 100 -3.71 12.54 -13.01
CA SER A 100 -4.18 11.80 -11.84
C SER A 100 -4.63 12.73 -10.71
N PHE A 101 -3.84 13.77 -10.42
CA PHE A 101 -4.12 14.74 -9.36
C PHE A 101 -5.38 15.59 -9.60
N LYS A 102 -5.90 15.64 -10.83
CA LYS A 102 -7.14 16.36 -11.15
C LYS A 102 -8.38 15.49 -10.96
N THR A 103 -8.22 14.19 -10.77
CA THR A 103 -9.34 13.26 -10.63
C THR A 103 -9.78 13.14 -9.17
N ALA A 104 -11.09 13.19 -8.93
CA ALA A 104 -11.64 12.91 -7.60
C ALA A 104 -11.35 11.46 -7.15
N ALA A 105 -11.21 10.53 -8.10
CA ALA A 105 -10.88 9.12 -7.84
C ALA A 105 -9.51 8.96 -7.16
N PHE A 106 -8.51 9.72 -7.60
CA PHE A 106 -7.18 9.72 -6.98
C PHE A 106 -7.25 10.17 -5.51
N TRP A 107 -7.83 11.35 -5.25
CA TRP A 107 -7.90 11.92 -3.90
C TRP A 107 -8.71 11.06 -2.92
N THR A 108 -9.84 10.53 -3.38
CA THR A 108 -10.68 9.63 -2.56
C THR A 108 -9.94 8.35 -2.21
N THR A 109 -9.27 7.71 -3.18
CA THR A 109 -8.50 6.48 -2.93
C THR A 109 -7.28 6.74 -2.06
N PHE A 110 -6.58 7.86 -2.27
CA PHE A 110 -5.44 8.27 -1.45
C PHE A 110 -5.84 8.50 0.01
N LEU A 111 -6.95 9.20 0.24
CA LEU A 111 -7.48 9.45 1.58
C LEU A 111 -7.91 8.14 2.27
N LEU A 112 -8.56 7.24 1.53
CA LEU A 112 -8.90 5.89 2.02
C LEU A 112 -7.64 5.08 2.37
N PHE A 113 -6.58 5.17 1.57
CA PHE A 113 -5.31 4.51 1.83
C PHE A 113 -4.67 5.00 3.13
N VAL A 114 -4.56 6.32 3.31
CA VAL A 114 -3.97 6.92 4.52
C VAL A 114 -4.78 6.55 5.76
N ILE A 115 -6.09 6.70 5.72
CA ILE A 115 -6.96 6.35 6.85
C ILE A 115 -6.86 4.86 7.17
N SER A 116 -6.95 3.98 6.15
CA SER A 116 -6.88 2.54 6.35
C SER A 116 -5.53 2.12 6.93
N ALA A 117 -4.43 2.71 6.46
CA ALA A 117 -3.09 2.44 6.98
C ALA A 117 -2.93 2.89 8.44
N LEU A 118 -3.42 4.09 8.79
CA LEU A 118 -3.38 4.59 10.16
C LEU A 118 -4.22 3.72 11.11
N ILE A 119 -5.45 3.40 10.73
CA ILE A 119 -6.32 2.55 11.54
C ILE A 119 -5.70 1.15 11.68
N PHE A 120 -5.13 0.59 10.61
CA PHE A 120 -4.45 -0.69 10.65
C PHE A 120 -3.27 -0.67 11.63
N ILE A 121 -2.40 0.34 11.61
CA ILE A 121 -1.26 0.45 12.53
C ILE A 121 -1.70 0.64 13.99
N VAL A 122 -2.75 1.44 14.24
CA VAL A 122 -3.22 1.78 15.59
C VAL A 122 -3.99 0.62 16.21
N ILE A 123 -4.93 0.04 15.46
CA ILE A 123 -5.85 -1.01 15.93
C ILE A 123 -5.23 -2.41 15.80
N ASP A 124 -4.05 -2.55 15.18
CA ASP A 124 -3.30 -3.80 15.05
C ASP A 124 -3.23 -4.55 16.38
N ASN A 125 -4.17 -5.47 16.56
CA ASN A 125 -4.23 -6.39 17.68
C ASN A 125 -3.46 -7.64 17.26
N PRO A 126 -2.62 -8.22 18.14
CA PRO A 126 -2.06 -9.56 17.93
C PRO A 126 -3.18 -10.45 17.44
N LYS A 127 -2.95 -11.32 16.44
CA LYS A 127 -3.97 -12.33 16.12
C LYS A 127 -4.28 -13.00 17.45
N ARG A 128 -5.46 -12.71 18.04
CA ARG A 128 -6.01 -13.53 19.10
C ARG A 128 -6.17 -14.87 18.43
N GLU A 129 -5.32 -15.80 18.86
CA GLU A 129 -5.41 -17.20 18.49
C GLU A 129 -6.88 -17.57 18.55
N HIS A 130 -7.46 -17.91 17.40
CA HIS A 130 -8.65 -18.72 17.42
C HIS A 130 -8.17 -20.08 17.95
N ASN A 131 -8.27 -20.26 19.26
CA ASN A 131 -8.53 -21.58 19.81
C ASN A 131 -9.86 -22.03 19.23
N THR A 132 -9.79 -22.87 18.21
CA THR A 132 -10.78 -23.91 17.86
C THR A 132 -10.05 -24.91 16.99
#